data_AF-A0A167YF60-F1
#
_entry.id   AF-A0A167YF60-F1
#
_cell.length_a   1.000
_cell.length_b   1.000
_cell.length_c   1.000
_cell.angle_alpha   90.00
_cell.angle_beta   90.00
_cell.angle_gamma   90.00
#
_symmetry.space_group_name_H-M   'P 1'
#
loop_
_entity.id
_entity.type
_entity.pdbx_description
1 polymer ?
#
loop_
_entity_poly.entity_id
_entity_poly.type
_entity_poly.pdbx_seq_one_letter_code
_entity_poly.pdbx_strand_id
1 'polypeptide(L)'
;MTLIKIAPSPQASVNSQDNGLIQPPTEPLDVKIQRVSEDLKELNKIYYVATSPTRTLKLQEYIAKELDLLKEFPFDESDQDAKVDYILLKGYLERQHRQLELYVKLDRQARQLLPFSATIVQLCEDRALGVPVVGQNAAQKLHDTTNSIKSLIEKIETKGFGTEFAATDAYRAARTVDKFIAYMKEWFDYYAGYDPLFSWWVESPYEELKKNLSDLGASIRHKLVGIQPGENEGDAIVGEPIGWDGLLAELKADMVPYSPEEILAIGEQEFEW
;
A
#
# COMPACT_ATOMS: atom_id res chain seq x y z
N MET A 1 22.84 -25.10 19.13
CA MET A 1 22.87 -24.11 20.23
C MET A 1 24.33 -23.71 20.41
N THR A 2 24.78 -22.77 19.59
CA THR A 2 26.19 -22.39 19.46
C THR A 2 26.26 -20.88 19.62
N LEU A 3 26.78 -20.45 20.77
CA LEU A 3 26.92 -19.06 21.18
C LEU A 3 28.11 -18.44 20.43
N ILE A 4 27.86 -17.40 19.63
CA ILE A 4 28.89 -16.56 19.02
C ILE A 4 29.34 -15.54 20.09
N LYS A 5 30.62 -15.61 20.45
CA LYS A 5 31.31 -14.65 21.33
C LYS A 5 31.60 -13.36 20.56
N ILE A 6 31.12 -12.23 21.06
CA ILE A 6 31.48 -10.89 20.60
C ILE A 6 32.72 -10.44 21.38
N ALA A 7 33.75 -9.99 20.68
CA ALA A 7 34.99 -9.44 21.25
C ALA A 7 34.77 -8.02 21.83
N PRO A 8 35.53 -7.58 22.85
CA PRO A 8 35.36 -6.25 23.43
C PRO A 8 36.08 -5.18 22.60
N SER A 9 35.43 -4.04 22.42
CA SER A 9 35.98 -2.83 21.79
C SER A 9 37.10 -2.20 22.63
N PRO A 10 38.04 -1.43 22.02
CA PRO A 10 39.17 -0.84 22.73
C PRO A 10 38.72 0.34 23.60
N GLN A 11 39.18 0.37 24.85
CA GLN A 11 39.02 1.52 25.75
C GLN A 11 39.87 2.69 25.26
N ALA A 12 39.22 3.75 24.78
CA ALA A 12 39.87 5.05 24.58
C ALA A 12 39.89 5.82 25.90
N SER A 13 41.06 6.32 26.25
CA SER A 13 41.40 7.01 27.49
C SER A 13 40.59 8.30 27.67
N VAL A 14 39.95 8.45 28.83
CA VAL A 14 39.21 9.66 29.21
C VAL A 14 40.22 10.72 29.67
N ASN A 15 40.38 11.77 28.88
CA ASN A 15 40.94 13.04 29.34
C ASN A 15 39.79 14.03 29.46
N SER A 16 39.48 14.39 30.70
CA SER A 16 38.42 15.31 31.10
C SER A 16 38.85 16.76 30.90
N GLN A 17 38.19 17.47 29.98
CA GLN A 17 37.81 18.88 30.06
C GLN A 17 37.17 19.33 28.73
N ASP A 18 35.85 19.25 28.64
CA ASP A 18 35.03 20.31 28.02
C ASP A 18 33.57 20.12 28.44
N ASN A 19 32.97 21.18 28.98
CA ASN A 19 31.60 21.19 29.50
C ASN A 19 30.69 21.90 28.49
N GLY A 20 30.77 21.49 27.22
CA GLY A 20 29.79 21.82 26.20
C GLY A 20 28.68 20.78 26.22
N LEU A 21 27.42 21.22 26.22
CA LEU A 21 26.26 20.35 26.03
C LEU A 21 26.47 19.54 24.74
N ILE A 22 26.88 18.28 24.86
CA ILE A 22 26.96 17.36 23.73
C ILE A 22 25.51 17.12 23.32
N GLN A 23 25.02 17.93 22.38
CA GLN A 23 23.88 17.52 21.57
C GLN A 23 24.27 16.16 20.97
N PRO A 24 23.43 15.11 21.11
CA PRO A 24 23.74 13.86 20.44
C PRO A 24 24.01 14.18 18.96
N PRO A 25 25.05 13.59 18.35
CA PRO A 25 25.36 13.90 16.96
C PRO A 25 24.11 13.66 16.14
N THR A 26 23.60 14.73 15.52
CA THR A 26 22.50 14.64 14.56
C THR A 26 22.94 13.64 13.51
N GLU A 27 22.12 12.60 13.30
CA GLU A 27 22.39 11.57 12.30
C GLU A 27 22.69 12.22 10.94
N PRO A 28 23.83 11.90 10.29
CA PRO A 28 24.12 12.37 8.94
C PRO A 28 23.00 12.04 7.97
N LEU A 29 22.74 12.94 7.02
CA LEU A 29 21.53 12.87 6.22
C LEU A 29 21.54 11.71 5.21
N ASP A 30 22.71 11.35 4.69
CA ASP A 30 22.94 10.16 3.89
C ASP A 30 22.56 8.87 4.65
N VAL A 31 22.98 8.77 5.91
CA VAL A 31 22.63 7.65 6.81
C VAL A 31 21.12 7.62 7.06
N LYS A 32 20.51 8.79 7.30
CA LYS A 32 19.06 8.91 7.46
C LYS A 32 18.30 8.48 6.21
N ILE A 33 18.73 8.91 5.02
CA ILE A 33 18.13 8.51 3.74
C ILE A 33 18.18 6.99 3.56
N GLN A 34 19.32 6.38 3.84
CA GLN A 34 19.47 4.92 3.73
C GLN A 34 18.55 4.20 4.71
N ARG A 35 18.52 4.63 5.98
CA ARG A 35 17.64 4.06 7.00
C ARG A 35 16.17 4.16 6.59
N VAL A 36 15.72 5.37 6.24
CA VAL A 36 14.32 5.62 5.86
C VAL A 36 13.92 4.79 4.64
N SER A 37 14.80 4.65 3.66
CA SER A 37 14.56 3.85 2.46
C SER A 37 14.40 2.36 2.79
N GLU A 38 15.30 1.79 3.61
CA GLU A 38 15.23 0.39 4.01
C GLU A 38 14.06 0.12 4.96
N ASP A 39 13.79 1.00 5.92
CA ASP A 39 12.64 0.89 6.82
C ASP A 39 11.32 0.91 6.04
N LEU A 40 11.13 1.85 5.12
CA LEU A 40 9.91 1.90 4.30
C LEU A 40 9.76 0.64 3.44
N LYS A 41 10.86 0.12 2.90
CA LYS A 41 10.86 -1.13 2.13
C LYS A 41 10.44 -2.32 2.99
N GLU A 42 10.97 -2.45 4.21
CA GLU A 42 10.57 -3.52 5.13
C GLU A 42 9.13 -3.34 5.64
N LEU A 43 8.72 -2.12 5.97
CA LEU A 43 7.33 -1.81 6.33
C LEU A 43 6.36 -2.17 5.21
N ASN A 44 6.70 -1.89 3.95
CA ASN A 44 5.87 -2.28 2.81
C ASN A 44 5.82 -3.80 2.58
N LYS A 45 6.85 -4.56 2.97
CA LYS A 45 6.81 -6.03 2.95
C LYS A 45 5.93 -6.60 4.04
N ILE A 46 6.03 -6.06 5.26
CA ILE A 46 5.23 -6.51 6.41
C ILE A 46 3.75 -6.13 6.19
N TYR A 47 3.51 -4.86 5.85
CA TYR A 47 2.19 -4.31 5.57
C TYR A 47 1.94 -4.29 4.06
N TYR A 48 1.89 -5.47 3.44
CA TYR A 48 1.81 -5.63 1.99
C TYR A 48 0.39 -5.48 1.41
N VAL A 49 -0.64 -5.58 2.25
CA VAL A 49 -2.04 -5.48 1.81
C VAL A 49 -2.40 -4.02 1.59
N ALA A 50 -2.45 -3.57 0.34
CA ALA A 50 -2.60 -2.15 0.01
C ALA A 50 -3.85 -1.51 0.63
N THR A 51 -4.98 -2.22 0.63
CA THR A 51 -6.27 -1.73 1.16
C THR A 51 -6.41 -1.85 2.68
N SER A 52 -5.35 -2.27 3.38
CA SER A 52 -5.36 -2.41 4.83
C SER A 52 -5.39 -1.03 5.52
N PRO A 53 -6.34 -0.79 6.44
CA PRO A 53 -6.31 0.36 7.32
C PRO A 53 -5.09 0.35 8.24
N THR A 54 -4.68 -0.83 8.74
CA THR A 54 -3.50 -1.01 9.59
C THR A 54 -2.24 -0.56 8.86
N ARG A 55 -2.06 -1.01 7.61
CA ARG A 55 -0.95 -0.58 6.73
C ARG A 55 -0.89 0.94 6.62
N THR A 56 -2.02 1.54 6.26
CA THR A 56 -2.12 2.99 6.05
C THR A 56 -1.71 3.73 7.30
N LEU A 57 -2.29 3.37 8.45
CA LEU A 57 -1.98 4.00 9.73
C LEU A 57 -0.48 3.87 10.06
N LYS A 58 0.08 2.66 9.94
CA LYS A 58 1.48 2.40 10.30
C LYS A 58 2.47 3.16 9.43
N LEU A 59 2.20 3.26 8.13
CA LEU A 59 3.04 4.05 7.23
C LEU A 59 2.88 5.56 7.48
N GLN A 60 1.66 6.05 7.74
CA GLN A 60 1.44 7.46 8.09
C GLN A 60 2.16 7.83 9.40
N GLU A 61 2.05 7.01 10.44
CA GLU A 61 2.76 7.19 11.72
C GLU A 61 4.28 7.25 11.50
N TYR A 62 4.84 6.33 10.70
CA TYR A 62 6.27 6.31 10.40
C TYR A 62 6.70 7.56 9.62
N ILE A 63 6.02 7.88 8.53
CA ILE A 63 6.35 9.03 7.67
C ILE A 63 6.25 10.35 8.44
N ALA A 64 5.19 10.53 9.24
CA ALA A 64 5.01 11.73 10.05
C ALA A 64 6.14 11.89 11.07
N LYS A 65 6.53 10.80 11.74
CA LYS A 65 7.66 10.79 12.66
C LYS A 65 8.97 11.16 11.96
N GLU A 66 9.25 10.60 10.79
CA GLU A 66 10.49 10.91 10.05
C GLU A 66 10.51 12.37 9.55
N LEU A 67 9.36 12.91 9.13
CA LEU A 67 9.24 14.33 8.79
C LEU A 67 9.47 15.24 10.00
N ASP A 68 8.99 14.86 11.19
CA ASP A 68 9.24 15.61 12.42
C ASP A 68 10.72 15.57 12.82
N LEU A 69 11.36 14.40 12.77
CA LEU A 69 12.80 14.26 13.01
C LEU A 69 13.63 15.05 11.97
N LEU A 70 13.16 15.12 10.72
CA LEU A 70 13.85 15.89 9.69
C LEU A 70 13.82 17.40 9.98
N LYS A 71 12.76 17.94 10.60
CA LYS A 71 12.68 19.36 10.96
C LYS A 71 13.73 19.80 11.99
N GLU A 72 14.25 18.87 12.77
CA GLU A 72 15.30 19.14 13.78
C GLU A 72 16.70 19.25 13.15
N PHE A 73 16.86 18.89 11.87
CA PHE A 73 18.13 19.00 11.16
C PHE A 73 18.52 20.48 10.92
N PRO A 74 19.79 20.89 11.19
CA PRO A 74 20.23 22.28 11.06
C PRO A 74 20.44 22.70 9.59
N PHE A 75 19.33 22.87 8.87
CA PHE A 75 19.31 23.13 7.43
C PHE A 75 20.17 24.34 7.03
N ASP A 76 19.98 25.50 7.66
CA ASP A 76 20.64 26.74 7.25
C ASP A 76 22.17 26.71 7.44
N GLU A 77 22.63 26.00 8.47
CA GLU A 77 24.03 25.85 8.86
C GLU A 77 24.76 24.75 8.06
N SER A 78 24.02 23.94 7.31
CA SER A 78 24.56 22.82 6.54
C SER A 78 25.17 23.25 5.20
N ASP A 79 26.04 22.39 4.67
CA ASP A 79 26.60 22.54 3.32
C ASP A 79 25.52 22.32 2.23
N GLN A 80 25.93 22.56 0.98
CA GLN A 80 25.00 22.49 -0.15
C GLN A 80 24.49 21.06 -0.40
N ASP A 81 25.33 20.05 -0.21
CA ASP A 81 24.97 18.65 -0.46
C ASP A 81 23.92 18.19 0.56
N ALA A 82 24.13 18.47 1.85
CA ALA A 82 23.17 18.17 2.89
C ALA A 82 21.84 18.97 2.71
N LYS A 83 21.89 20.21 2.21
CA LYS A 83 20.67 20.96 1.88
C LYS A 83 19.88 20.30 0.75
N VAL A 84 20.56 19.79 -0.28
CA VAL A 84 19.90 19.07 -1.39
C VAL A 84 19.27 17.78 -0.87
N ASP A 85 20.01 16.98 -0.13
CA ASP A 85 19.53 15.73 0.47
C ASP A 85 18.31 15.95 1.37
N TYR A 86 18.28 17.06 2.11
CA TYR A 86 17.15 17.44 2.97
C TYR A 86 15.90 17.66 2.14
N ILE A 87 16.02 18.45 1.08
CA ILE A 87 14.91 18.81 0.20
C ILE A 87 14.37 17.54 -0.48
N LEU A 88 15.25 16.68 -0.98
CA LEU A 88 14.88 15.43 -1.64
C LEU A 88 14.19 14.45 -0.68
N LEU A 89 14.75 14.24 0.51
CA LEU A 89 14.15 13.35 1.51
C LEU A 89 12.78 13.86 1.98
N LYS A 90 12.66 15.18 2.23
CA LYS A 90 11.40 15.81 2.59
C LYS A 90 10.36 15.65 1.49
N GLY A 91 10.72 15.97 0.24
CA GLY A 91 9.83 15.84 -0.91
C GLY A 91 9.37 14.40 -1.11
N TYR A 92 10.28 13.43 -0.98
CA TYR A 92 9.98 12.01 -1.04
C TYR A 92 8.96 11.59 0.05
N LEU A 93 9.21 11.92 1.31
CA LEU A 93 8.32 11.56 2.42
C LEU A 93 6.93 12.21 2.29
N GLU A 94 6.88 13.49 1.91
CA GLU A 94 5.60 14.18 1.67
C GLU A 94 4.83 13.56 0.50
N ARG A 95 5.51 13.16 -0.58
CA ARG A 95 4.89 12.43 -1.70
C ARG A 95 4.30 11.11 -1.23
N GLN A 96 5.06 10.32 -0.47
CA GLN A 96 4.56 9.05 0.09
C GLN A 96 3.31 9.25 0.97
N HIS A 97 3.31 10.28 1.83
CA HIS A 97 2.16 10.60 2.66
C HIS A 97 0.91 10.94 1.83
N ARG A 98 1.04 11.85 0.86
CA ARG A 98 -0.08 12.26 0.00
C ARG A 98 -0.61 11.10 -0.84
N GLN A 99 0.28 10.22 -1.31
CA GLN A 99 -0.13 9.04 -2.05
C GLN A 99 -0.96 8.08 -1.19
N LEU A 100 -0.60 7.87 0.07
CA LEU A 100 -1.42 7.08 0.99
C LEU A 100 -2.83 7.68 1.17
N GLU A 101 -2.93 9.00 1.33
CA GLU A 101 -4.23 9.69 1.45
C GLU A 101 -5.08 9.54 0.18
N LEU A 102 -4.44 9.65 -0.99
CA LEU A 102 -5.09 9.45 -2.28
C LEU A 102 -5.63 8.01 -2.39
N TYR A 103 -4.83 7.00 -2.09
CA TYR A 103 -5.28 5.61 -2.12
C TYR A 103 -6.42 5.34 -1.13
N VAL A 104 -6.39 5.91 0.07
CA VAL A 104 -7.50 5.79 1.05
C VAL A 104 -8.80 6.37 0.49
N LYS A 105 -8.73 7.52 -0.19
CA LYS A 105 -9.91 8.15 -0.82
C LYS A 105 -10.45 7.25 -1.94
N LEU A 106 -9.58 6.72 -2.78
CA LEU A 106 -9.95 5.87 -3.91
C LEU A 106 -10.52 4.51 -3.45
N ASP A 107 -9.92 3.89 -2.42
CA ASP A 107 -10.42 2.65 -1.82
C ASP A 107 -11.80 2.85 -1.17
N ARG A 108 -12.08 4.05 -0.64
CA ARG A 108 -13.40 4.39 -0.11
C ARG A 108 -14.46 4.41 -1.20
N GLN A 109 -14.13 4.87 -2.41
CA GLN A 109 -15.06 4.90 -3.54
C GLN A 109 -15.41 3.48 -4.02
N ALA A 110 -14.43 2.56 -4.00
CA ALA A 110 -14.63 1.15 -4.35
C ALA A 110 -15.24 0.28 -3.24
N ARG A 111 -15.35 0.79 -1.99
CA ARG A 111 -15.69 0.00 -0.79
C ARG A 111 -16.99 -0.79 -0.90
N GLN A 112 -18.00 -0.23 -1.55
CA GLN A 112 -19.31 -0.88 -1.70
C GLN A 112 -19.26 -2.14 -2.57
N LEU A 113 -18.27 -2.25 -3.46
CA LEU A 113 -18.00 -3.44 -4.27
C LEU A 113 -17.05 -4.43 -3.57
N LEU A 114 -16.58 -4.10 -2.36
CA LEU A 114 -15.62 -4.89 -1.59
C LEU A 114 -16.03 -5.07 -0.10
N PRO A 115 -17.31 -5.35 0.23
CA PRO A 115 -17.77 -5.42 1.63
C PRO A 115 -17.11 -6.56 2.43
N PHE A 116 -16.61 -7.58 1.75
CA PHE A 116 -15.95 -8.75 2.32
C PHE A 116 -14.44 -8.52 2.60
N SER A 117 -13.89 -7.39 2.15
CA SER A 117 -12.44 -7.13 2.17
C SER A 117 -11.83 -7.19 3.56
N ALA A 118 -12.56 -6.71 4.59
CA ALA A 118 -12.08 -6.69 5.97
C ALA A 118 -11.66 -8.08 6.48
N THR A 119 -12.41 -9.13 6.15
CA THR A 119 -12.08 -10.50 6.56
C THR A 119 -10.80 -11.00 5.89
N ILE A 120 -10.65 -10.76 4.58
CA ILE A 120 -9.44 -11.14 3.82
C ILE A 120 -8.22 -10.39 4.34
N VAL A 121 -8.35 -9.07 4.55
CA VAL A 121 -7.29 -8.22 5.12
C VAL A 121 -6.86 -8.77 6.48
N GLN A 122 -7.81 -9.09 7.37
CA GLN A 122 -7.49 -9.63 8.69
C GLN A 122 -6.75 -10.96 8.61
N LEU A 123 -7.15 -11.89 7.73
CA LEU A 123 -6.47 -13.18 7.57
C LEU A 123 -5.02 -13.00 7.10
N CYS A 124 -4.77 -12.05 6.19
CA CYS A 124 -3.44 -11.70 5.74
C CYS A 124 -2.59 -11.03 6.84
N GLU A 125 -3.17 -10.12 7.61
CA GLU A 125 -2.50 -9.46 8.73
C GLU A 125 -2.16 -10.45 9.85
N ASP A 126 -3.09 -11.32 10.23
CA ASP A 126 -2.89 -12.38 11.22
C ASP A 126 -1.71 -13.27 10.83
N ARG A 127 -1.62 -13.65 9.54
CA ARG A 127 -0.48 -14.40 9.01
C ARG A 127 0.83 -13.61 9.12
N ALA A 128 0.85 -12.35 8.70
CA ALA A 128 2.05 -11.52 8.74
C ALA A 128 2.57 -11.33 10.17
N LEU A 129 1.67 -11.33 11.16
CA LEU A 129 1.99 -11.24 12.59
C LEU A 129 2.29 -12.61 13.24
N GLY A 130 2.23 -13.72 12.49
CA GLY A 130 2.47 -15.05 13.02
C GLY A 130 1.39 -15.53 14.00
N VAL A 131 0.17 -14.99 13.90
CA VAL A 131 -0.96 -15.42 14.72
C VAL A 131 -1.33 -16.86 14.34
N PRO A 132 -1.44 -17.79 15.30
CA PRO A 132 -1.84 -19.16 15.02
C PRO A 132 -3.24 -19.22 14.41
N VAL A 133 -3.40 -20.05 13.37
CA VAL A 133 -4.69 -20.28 12.71
C VAL A 133 -5.34 -21.55 13.23
N VAL A 134 -6.64 -21.48 13.52
CA VAL A 134 -7.47 -22.67 13.78
C VAL A 134 -8.24 -22.98 12.49
N GLY A 135 -7.93 -24.12 11.87
CA GLY A 135 -8.46 -24.49 10.55
C GLY A 135 -9.99 -24.39 10.44
N GLN A 136 -10.73 -24.90 11.44
CA GLN A 136 -12.20 -24.81 11.46
C GLN A 136 -12.72 -23.36 11.45
N ASN A 137 -12.10 -22.47 12.23
CA ASN A 137 -12.51 -21.06 12.28
C ASN A 137 -12.17 -20.35 10.97
N ALA A 138 -11.00 -20.66 10.39
CA ALA A 138 -10.61 -20.12 9.10
C ALA A 138 -11.59 -20.57 8.00
N ALA A 139 -11.92 -21.86 7.94
CA ALA A 139 -12.90 -22.42 7.02
C ALA A 139 -14.26 -21.72 7.11
N GLN A 140 -14.76 -21.47 8.34
CA GLN A 140 -15.99 -20.71 8.54
C GLN A 140 -15.89 -19.28 8.01
N LYS A 141 -14.79 -18.56 8.31
CA LYS A 141 -14.55 -17.21 7.77
C LYS A 141 -14.54 -17.20 6.24
N LEU A 142 -13.91 -18.20 5.59
CA LEU A 142 -13.87 -18.30 4.13
C LEU A 142 -15.27 -18.55 3.56
N HIS A 143 -16.06 -19.42 4.21
CA HIS A 143 -17.42 -19.71 3.80
C HIS A 143 -18.34 -18.48 3.89
N ASP A 144 -18.29 -17.74 5.00
CA ASP A 144 -19.09 -16.53 5.19
C ASP A 144 -18.69 -15.43 4.19
N THR A 145 -17.39 -15.28 3.96
CA THR A 145 -16.84 -14.36 2.93
C THR A 145 -17.34 -14.74 1.54
N THR A 146 -17.35 -16.04 1.21
CA THR A 146 -17.85 -16.56 -0.06
C THR A 146 -19.34 -16.26 -0.25
N ASN A 147 -20.16 -16.44 0.80
CA ASN A 147 -21.58 -16.11 0.74
C ASN A 147 -21.82 -14.61 0.53
N SER A 148 -21.01 -13.75 1.15
CA SER A 148 -21.05 -12.30 0.89
C SER A 148 -20.70 -11.96 -0.55
N ILE A 149 -19.72 -12.65 -1.15
CA ILE A 149 -19.34 -12.45 -2.56
C ILE A 149 -20.45 -12.91 -3.49
N LYS A 150 -21.03 -14.09 -3.28
CA LYS A 150 -22.16 -14.60 -4.08
C LYS A 150 -23.35 -13.63 -4.07
N SER A 151 -23.69 -13.10 -2.89
CA SER A 151 -24.76 -12.11 -2.75
C SER A 151 -24.46 -10.82 -3.53
N LEU A 152 -23.19 -10.41 -3.56
CA LEU A 152 -22.76 -9.25 -4.34
C LEU A 152 -22.83 -9.52 -5.84
N ILE A 153 -22.36 -10.69 -6.32
CA ILE A 153 -22.47 -11.10 -7.72
C ILE A 153 -23.95 -11.09 -8.14
N GLU A 154 -24.83 -11.71 -7.36
CA GLU A 154 -26.27 -11.69 -7.65
C GLU A 154 -26.82 -10.26 -7.74
N LYS A 155 -26.40 -9.36 -6.85
CA LYS A 155 -26.80 -7.95 -6.90
C LYS A 155 -26.31 -7.26 -8.19
N ILE A 156 -25.07 -7.49 -8.60
CA ILE A 156 -24.50 -6.94 -9.84
C ILE A 156 -25.28 -7.45 -11.06
N GLU A 157 -25.57 -8.76 -11.11
CA GLU A 157 -26.21 -9.41 -12.26
C GLU A 157 -27.71 -9.10 -12.39
N THR A 158 -28.44 -9.01 -11.27
CA THR A 158 -29.91 -8.93 -11.28
C THR A 158 -30.46 -7.51 -11.19
N LYS A 159 -29.89 -6.69 -10.31
CA LYS A 159 -30.38 -5.32 -10.07
C LYS A 159 -29.61 -4.31 -10.91
N GLY A 160 -28.38 -4.64 -11.28
CA GLY A 160 -27.41 -3.69 -11.79
C GLY A 160 -27.08 -2.64 -10.73
N PHE A 161 -25.86 -2.13 -10.75
CA PHE A 161 -25.55 -0.89 -10.02
C PHE A 161 -25.83 0.36 -10.88
N GLY A 162 -26.41 0.22 -12.08
CA GLY A 162 -26.73 1.34 -12.96
C GLY A 162 -25.51 2.26 -13.17
N THR A 163 -25.70 3.57 -12.97
CA THR A 163 -24.64 4.59 -12.97
C THR A 163 -24.13 4.93 -11.57
N GLU A 164 -24.33 4.06 -10.57
CA GLU A 164 -23.95 4.31 -9.17
C GLU A 164 -22.42 4.35 -8.99
N PHE A 165 -21.67 3.69 -9.87
CA PHE A 165 -20.21 3.71 -9.89
C PHE A 165 -19.69 4.29 -11.20
N ALA A 166 -18.64 5.12 -11.10
CA ALA A 166 -17.82 5.42 -12.27
C ALA A 166 -17.12 4.14 -12.73
N ALA A 167 -16.98 3.95 -14.05
CA ALA A 167 -16.31 2.78 -14.62
C ALA A 167 -14.88 2.60 -14.08
N THR A 168 -14.19 3.71 -13.79
CA THR A 168 -12.84 3.74 -13.18
C THR A 168 -12.83 3.16 -11.76
N ASP A 169 -13.85 3.47 -10.95
CA ASP A 169 -13.97 2.99 -9.57
C ASP A 169 -14.32 1.50 -9.54
N ALA A 170 -15.22 1.08 -10.44
CA ALA A 170 -15.54 -0.33 -10.63
C ALA A 170 -14.32 -1.13 -11.13
N TYR A 171 -13.56 -0.59 -12.08
CA TYR A 171 -12.36 -1.24 -12.58
C TYR A 171 -11.30 -1.39 -11.49
N ARG A 172 -11.08 -0.36 -10.67
CA ARG A 172 -10.23 -0.44 -9.48
C ARG A 172 -10.70 -1.53 -8.52
N ALA A 173 -12.00 -1.65 -8.27
CA ALA A 173 -12.54 -2.71 -7.42
C ALA A 173 -12.19 -4.11 -7.98
N ALA A 174 -12.35 -4.33 -9.29
CA ALA A 174 -11.95 -5.58 -9.95
C ALA A 174 -10.45 -5.87 -9.79
N ARG A 175 -9.58 -4.87 -9.96
CA ARG A 175 -8.13 -5.00 -9.75
C ARG A 175 -7.78 -5.33 -8.30
N THR A 176 -8.52 -4.78 -7.34
CA THR A 176 -8.38 -5.13 -5.92
C THR A 176 -8.81 -6.57 -5.64
N VAL A 177 -9.85 -7.07 -6.32
CA VAL A 177 -10.25 -8.48 -6.26
C VAL A 177 -9.13 -9.39 -6.77
N ASP A 178 -8.45 -9.04 -7.88
CA ASP A 178 -7.30 -9.81 -8.36
C ASP A 178 -6.17 -9.88 -7.32
N LYS A 179 -5.89 -8.76 -6.64
CA LYS A 179 -4.91 -8.74 -5.54
C LYS A 179 -5.34 -9.63 -4.38
N PHE A 180 -6.63 -9.65 -4.02
CA PHE A 180 -7.13 -10.58 -2.99
C PHE A 180 -6.97 -12.04 -3.38
N ILE A 181 -7.14 -12.40 -4.66
CA ILE A 181 -6.86 -13.77 -5.13
C ILE A 181 -5.38 -14.12 -4.88
N ALA A 182 -4.46 -13.22 -5.23
CA ALA A 182 -3.03 -13.43 -5.00
C ALA A 182 -2.70 -13.53 -3.49
N TYR A 183 -3.22 -12.63 -2.66
CA TYR A 183 -3.01 -12.64 -1.22
C TYR A 183 -3.57 -13.89 -0.54
N MET A 184 -4.76 -14.33 -0.95
CA MET A 184 -5.37 -15.54 -0.40
C MET A 184 -4.63 -16.80 -0.84
N LYS A 185 -4.03 -16.81 -2.03
CA LYS A 185 -3.13 -17.88 -2.47
C LYS A 185 -1.90 -17.96 -1.56
N GLU A 186 -1.20 -16.86 -1.36
CA GLU A 186 -0.04 -16.83 -0.45
C GLU A 186 -0.41 -17.22 0.97
N TRP A 187 -1.59 -16.80 1.45
CA TRP A 187 -2.10 -17.17 2.77
C TRP A 187 -2.39 -18.66 2.89
N PHE A 188 -3.07 -19.25 1.91
CA PHE A 188 -3.38 -20.68 1.91
C PHE A 188 -2.12 -21.54 1.82
N ASP A 189 -1.24 -21.24 0.86
CA ASP A 189 0.01 -21.98 0.64
C ASP A 189 0.91 -21.96 1.89
N TYR A 190 0.91 -20.85 2.65
CA TYR A 190 1.69 -20.71 3.87
C TYR A 190 1.31 -21.72 4.95
N TYR A 191 0.05 -22.09 5.09
CA TYR A 191 -0.39 -23.04 6.12
C TYR A 191 -0.56 -24.47 5.60
N ALA A 192 -1.03 -24.62 4.37
CA ALA A 192 -1.33 -25.93 3.78
C ALA A 192 -0.10 -26.84 3.68
N GLY A 193 1.10 -26.25 3.56
CA GLY A 193 2.37 -26.99 3.51
C GLY A 193 2.88 -27.50 4.86
N TYR A 194 2.28 -27.09 5.99
CA TYR A 194 2.81 -27.39 7.33
C TYR A 194 1.83 -28.11 8.26
N ASP A 195 0.52 -27.84 8.16
CA ASP A 195 -0.49 -28.42 9.05
C ASP A 195 -1.56 -29.20 8.24
N PRO A 196 -1.54 -30.54 8.28
CA PRO A 196 -2.56 -31.36 7.61
C PRO A 196 -3.99 -31.14 8.12
N LEU A 197 -4.17 -30.77 9.39
CA LEU A 197 -5.50 -30.49 9.95
C LEU A 197 -6.05 -29.18 9.39
N PHE A 198 -5.19 -28.17 9.19
CA PHE A 198 -5.57 -26.96 8.48
C PHE A 198 -6.07 -27.29 7.06
N SER A 199 -5.29 -28.04 6.28
CA SER A 199 -5.65 -28.40 4.90
C SER A 199 -7.00 -29.11 4.84
N TRP A 200 -7.24 -30.06 5.75
CA TRP A 200 -8.51 -30.79 5.82
C TRP A 200 -9.74 -29.88 5.98
N TRP A 201 -9.64 -28.85 6.81
CA TRP A 201 -10.75 -27.90 7.00
C TRP A 201 -10.85 -26.85 5.89
N VAL A 202 -9.72 -26.38 5.36
CA VAL A 202 -9.65 -25.11 4.61
C VAL A 202 -9.59 -25.29 3.10
N GLU A 203 -9.10 -26.42 2.59
CA GLU A 203 -8.89 -26.64 1.14
C GLU A 203 -10.16 -26.39 0.31
N SER A 204 -11.28 -27.02 0.69
CA SER A 204 -12.55 -26.86 -0.04
C SER A 204 -13.12 -25.43 0.07
N PRO A 205 -13.27 -24.83 1.28
CA PRO A 205 -13.70 -23.43 1.40
C PRO A 205 -12.80 -22.41 0.68
N TYR A 206 -11.49 -22.67 0.61
CA TYR A 206 -10.55 -21.80 -0.11
C TYR A 206 -10.74 -21.87 -1.62
N GLU A 207 -10.86 -23.05 -2.20
CA GLU A 207 -11.11 -23.19 -3.65
C GLU A 207 -12.45 -22.58 -4.04
N GLU A 208 -13.48 -22.71 -3.19
CA GLU A 208 -14.76 -22.04 -3.40
C GLU A 208 -14.61 -20.52 -3.36
N LEU A 209 -13.92 -19.97 -2.35
CA LEU A 209 -13.65 -18.54 -2.25
C LEU A 209 -12.90 -18.01 -3.48
N LYS A 210 -11.83 -18.68 -3.89
CA LYS A 210 -10.99 -18.31 -5.03
C LYS A 210 -11.81 -18.25 -6.32
N LYS A 211 -12.67 -19.25 -6.57
CA LYS A 211 -13.57 -19.24 -7.72
C LYS A 211 -14.52 -18.04 -7.66
N ASN A 212 -15.16 -17.79 -6.53
CA ASN A 212 -16.13 -16.71 -6.39
C ASN A 212 -15.48 -15.31 -6.48
N LEU A 213 -14.24 -15.13 -6.00
CA LEU A 213 -13.47 -13.91 -6.23
C LEU A 213 -13.22 -13.71 -7.74
N SER A 214 -12.82 -14.74 -8.47
CA SER A 214 -12.63 -14.66 -9.92
C SER A 214 -13.93 -14.30 -10.65
N ASP A 215 -15.05 -14.95 -10.27
CA ASP A 215 -16.37 -14.67 -10.84
C ASP A 215 -16.83 -13.23 -10.55
N LEU A 216 -16.57 -12.73 -9.34
CA LEU A 216 -16.85 -11.33 -8.98
C LEU A 216 -16.04 -10.36 -9.83
N GLY A 217 -14.73 -10.58 -9.96
CA GLY A 217 -13.86 -9.74 -10.79
C GLY A 217 -14.34 -9.71 -12.24
N ALA A 218 -14.76 -10.84 -12.80
CA ALA A 218 -15.33 -10.92 -14.14
C ALA A 218 -16.68 -10.18 -14.26
N SER A 219 -17.59 -10.37 -13.29
CA SER A 219 -18.89 -9.70 -13.26
C SER A 219 -18.75 -8.18 -13.17
N ILE A 220 -17.85 -7.67 -12.33
CA ILE A 220 -17.57 -6.22 -12.24
C ILE A 220 -17.08 -5.67 -13.59
N ARG A 221 -16.08 -6.30 -14.21
CA ARG A 221 -15.55 -5.86 -15.51
C ARG A 221 -16.62 -5.84 -16.60
N HIS A 222 -17.41 -6.92 -16.67
CA HIS A 222 -18.44 -7.04 -17.70
C HIS A 222 -19.61 -6.09 -17.48
N LYS A 223 -20.18 -6.05 -16.27
CA LYS A 223 -21.43 -5.33 -16.00
C LYS A 223 -21.25 -3.87 -15.64
N LEU A 224 -20.14 -3.50 -15.01
CA LEU A 224 -19.93 -2.16 -14.46
C LEU A 224 -18.87 -1.35 -15.24
N VAL A 225 -17.93 -2.02 -15.89
CA VAL A 225 -16.89 -1.35 -16.71
C VAL A 225 -17.22 -1.43 -18.21
N GLY A 226 -17.91 -2.48 -18.64
CA GLY A 226 -18.33 -2.69 -20.03
C GLY A 226 -17.36 -3.52 -20.88
N ILE A 227 -16.37 -4.16 -20.25
CA ILE A 227 -15.39 -5.04 -20.92
C ILE A 227 -16.06 -6.39 -21.23
N GLN A 228 -16.14 -6.79 -22.49
CA GLN A 228 -16.83 -8.04 -22.84
C GLN A 228 -16.00 -9.28 -22.45
N PRO A 229 -16.64 -10.41 -22.11
CA PRO A 229 -15.93 -11.65 -21.84
C PRO A 229 -15.10 -12.08 -23.06
N GLY A 230 -13.79 -12.25 -22.88
CA GLY A 230 -12.86 -12.65 -23.94
C GLY A 230 -12.22 -11.49 -24.71
N GLU A 231 -12.61 -10.24 -24.45
CA GLU A 231 -11.79 -9.08 -24.85
C GLU A 231 -10.51 -9.02 -24.01
N ASN A 232 -9.40 -8.61 -24.63
CA ASN A 232 -8.20 -8.35 -23.84
C ASN A 232 -8.44 -7.11 -22.97
N GLU A 233 -8.27 -7.25 -21.66
CA GLU A 233 -8.35 -6.12 -20.73
C GLU A 233 -7.38 -4.99 -21.11
N GLY A 234 -6.26 -5.31 -21.77
CA GLY A 234 -5.29 -4.33 -22.27
C GLY A 234 -5.81 -3.46 -23.43
N ASP A 235 -6.86 -3.88 -24.13
CA ASP A 235 -7.48 -3.11 -25.22
C ASP A 235 -8.50 -2.10 -24.68
N ALA A 236 -9.08 -2.39 -23.50
CA ALA A 236 -9.94 -1.46 -22.78
C ALA A 236 -9.08 -0.44 -22.01
N ILE A 237 -8.83 0.72 -22.63
CA ILE A 237 -8.10 1.82 -21.98
C ILE A 237 -8.99 2.47 -20.92
N VAL A 238 -9.09 1.83 -19.75
CA VAL A 238 -9.77 2.39 -18.58
C VAL A 238 -8.73 3.14 -17.76
N GLY A 239 -8.75 4.46 -17.84
CA GLY A 239 -7.84 5.30 -17.08
C GLY A 239 -8.11 5.21 -15.58
N GLU A 240 -7.05 5.34 -14.77
CA GLU A 240 -7.16 5.62 -13.34
C GLU A 240 -6.73 7.06 -13.08
N PRO A 241 -7.61 8.06 -13.34
CA PRO A 241 -7.22 9.45 -13.20
C PRO A 241 -6.87 9.76 -11.74
N ILE A 242 -5.66 10.28 -11.52
CA ILE A 242 -5.21 10.75 -10.18
C ILE A 242 -5.93 12.03 -9.75
N GLY A 243 -6.65 12.67 -10.69
CA GLY A 243 -7.38 13.92 -10.48
C GLY A 243 -6.45 15.13 -10.40
N TRP A 244 -7.06 16.32 -10.37
CA TRP A 244 -6.34 17.58 -10.32
C TRP A 244 -5.46 17.70 -9.07
N ASP A 245 -6.02 17.41 -7.89
CA ASP A 245 -5.28 17.46 -6.62
C ASP A 245 -4.08 16.51 -6.62
N GLY A 246 -4.25 15.30 -7.16
CA GLY A 246 -3.19 14.30 -7.27
C GLY A 246 -2.10 14.76 -8.23
N LEU A 247 -2.46 15.28 -9.39
CA LEU A 247 -1.50 15.80 -10.37
C LEU A 247 -0.71 16.99 -9.81
N LEU A 248 -1.38 17.93 -9.15
CA LEU A 248 -0.70 19.06 -8.48
C LEU A 248 0.26 18.59 -7.38
N ALA A 249 -0.12 17.56 -6.62
CA ALA A 249 0.73 16.99 -5.59
C ALA A 249 2.00 16.36 -6.17
N GLU A 250 1.88 15.65 -7.30
CA GLU A 250 3.02 15.04 -8.00
C GLU A 250 3.94 16.12 -8.60
N LEU A 251 3.38 17.15 -9.23
CA LEU A 251 4.17 18.29 -9.74
C LEU A 251 4.96 18.98 -8.62
N LYS A 252 4.34 19.20 -7.46
CA LYS A 252 5.03 19.76 -6.28
C LYS A 252 6.14 18.83 -5.77
N ALA A 253 5.92 17.53 -5.78
CA ALA A 253 6.91 16.56 -5.35
C ALA A 253 8.13 16.52 -6.29
N ASP A 254 7.90 16.71 -7.59
CA ASP A 254 8.94 16.81 -8.62
C ASP A 254 9.51 18.24 -8.75
N MET A 255 9.18 19.13 -7.80
CA MET A 255 9.64 20.51 -7.70
C MET A 255 9.31 21.36 -8.95
N VAL A 256 8.23 21.01 -9.66
CA VAL A 256 7.72 21.79 -10.79
C VAL A 256 6.95 23.00 -10.24
N PRO A 257 7.36 24.24 -10.58
CA PRO A 257 6.75 25.45 -10.00
C PRO A 257 5.42 25.84 -10.66
N TYR A 258 5.00 25.12 -11.70
CA TYR A 258 3.82 25.42 -12.51
C TYR A 258 2.64 24.52 -12.14
N SER A 259 1.43 25.07 -12.27
CA SER A 259 0.20 24.28 -12.20
C SER A 259 0.00 23.42 -13.46
N PRO A 260 -0.87 22.39 -13.41
CA PRO A 260 -1.23 21.63 -14.61
C PRO A 260 -1.69 22.53 -15.78
N GLU A 261 -2.49 23.56 -15.50
CA GLU A 261 -3.02 24.50 -16.49
C GLU A 261 -1.93 25.38 -17.09
N GLU A 262 -0.98 25.84 -16.28
CA GLU A 262 0.15 26.63 -16.76
C GLU A 262 1.04 25.79 -17.69
N ILE A 263 1.27 24.52 -17.35
CA ILE A 263 2.01 23.59 -18.22
C ILE A 263 1.29 23.39 -19.55
N LEU A 264 -0.04 23.23 -19.53
CA LEU A 264 -0.83 23.10 -20.76
C LEU A 264 -0.76 24.37 -21.61
N ALA A 265 -0.90 25.55 -21.00
CA ALA A 265 -0.81 26.82 -21.71
C ALA A 265 0.56 27.02 -22.38
N ILE A 266 1.64 26.69 -21.68
CA ILE A 266 2.99 26.71 -22.27
C ILE A 266 3.09 25.70 -23.42
N GLY A 267 2.57 24.49 -23.25
CA GLY A 267 2.58 23.45 -24.28
C GLY A 267 1.79 23.82 -25.55
N GLU A 268 0.63 24.45 -25.40
CA GLU A 268 -0.17 24.95 -26.52
C GLU A 268 0.58 26.06 -27.28
N GLN A 269 1.20 27.00 -26.57
CA GLN A 269 2.00 28.06 -27.17
C GLN A 269 3.18 27.49 -27.99
N GLU A 270 3.89 26.49 -27.46
CA GLU A 270 5.02 25.85 -28.16
C GLU A 270 4.57 24.96 -29.33
N PHE A 271 3.35 24.40 -29.28
CA PHE A 271 2.81 23.59 -30.38
C PHE A 271 2.40 24.44 -31.60
N GLU A 272 2.05 25.71 -31.38
CA GLU A 272 1.70 26.65 -32.45
C GLU A 272 2.92 27.27 -33.17
N TRP A 273 4.13 27.15 -32.60
CA TRP A 273 5.37 27.75 -33.13
C TRP A 273 6.03 26.90 -34.23
#